data_AF-Q6LTT9-F1
#
_entry.id   AF-Q6LTT9-F1
#
_cell.length_a   1.000
_cell.length_b   1.000
_cell.length_c   1.000
_cell.angle_alpha   90.00
_cell.angle_beta   90.00
_cell.angle_gamma   90.00
#
_symmetry.space_group_name_H-M   'P 1'
#
loop_
_entity.id
_entity.type
_entity.pdbx_description
1 polymer ?
#
loop_
_entity_poly.entity_id
_entity_poly.type
_entity_poly.pdbx_seq_one_letter_code
_entity_poly.pdbx_strand_id
1 'polypeptide(L)'
;MQTEAELTKAYQVDKLEKESYQQYQAGYEDGINTFCDVNKAFGYGVKGLRYQDQCKGRRDEPQFRYEWDRGFDTYMYPKGPPG
;
A
#
# COMPACT_ATOMS: atom_id res chain seq x y z
N MET A 1 38.78 12.74 14.32
CA MET A 1 37.48 12.23 13.88
C MET A 1 36.69 11.89 15.14
N GLN A 2 35.42 12.27 15.18
CA GLN A 2 34.52 11.84 16.27
C GLN A 2 34.19 10.36 16.10
N THR A 3 34.01 9.64 17.19
CA THR A 3 33.61 8.23 17.21
C THR A 3 32.10 8.09 17.06
N GLU A 4 31.64 6.93 16.61
CA GLU A 4 30.21 6.61 16.48
C GLU A 4 29.47 6.79 17.82
N ALA A 5 30.05 6.35 18.93
CA ALA A 5 29.46 6.51 20.25
C ALA A 5 29.33 7.99 20.69
N GLU A 6 30.30 8.84 20.33
CA GLU A 6 30.23 10.28 20.60
C GLU A 6 29.12 10.94 19.77
N LEU A 7 28.98 10.54 18.51
CA LEU A 7 27.93 11.03 17.60
C LEU A 7 26.55 10.59 18.08
N THR A 8 26.36 9.31 18.42
CA THR A 8 25.08 8.76 18.93
C THR A 8 24.60 9.54 20.14
N LYS A 9 25.51 9.85 21.08
CA LYS A 9 25.19 10.63 22.28
C LYS A 9 24.93 12.10 21.97
N ALA A 10 25.78 12.75 21.17
CA ALA A 10 25.66 14.17 20.86
C ALA A 10 24.37 14.51 20.10
N TYR A 11 23.96 13.63 19.18
CA TYR A 11 22.79 13.82 18.34
C TYR A 11 21.55 13.03 18.76
N GLN A 12 21.64 12.25 19.85
CA GLN A 12 20.55 11.38 20.32
C GLN A 12 20.04 10.46 19.19
N VAL A 13 20.96 9.81 18.46
CA VAL A 13 20.63 9.06 17.23
C VAL A 13 19.57 7.99 17.48
N ASP A 14 19.64 7.25 18.60
CA ASP A 14 18.63 6.24 18.96
C ASP A 14 17.20 6.82 19.04
N LYS A 15 17.08 8.06 19.52
CA LYS A 15 15.80 8.76 19.59
C LYS A 15 15.31 9.15 18.19
N LEU A 16 16.20 9.68 17.35
CA LEU A 16 15.89 10.03 15.97
C LEU A 16 15.47 8.80 15.15
N GLU A 17 16.17 7.68 15.31
CA GLU A 17 15.82 6.41 14.65
C GLU A 17 14.43 5.93 15.07
N LYS A 18 14.14 5.97 16.39
CA LYS A 18 12.82 5.62 16.91
C LYS A 18 11.71 6.52 16.35
N GLU A 19 11.91 7.84 16.38
CA GLU A 19 10.94 8.81 15.86
C GLU A 19 10.74 8.65 14.34
N SER A 20 11.83 8.43 13.59
CA SER A 20 11.78 8.17 12.15
C SER A 20 11.00 6.90 11.84
N TYR A 21 11.22 5.83 12.62
CA TYR A 21 10.47 4.59 12.46
C TYR A 21 8.97 4.78 12.75
N GLN A 22 8.62 5.53 13.81
CA GLN A 22 7.23 5.84 14.12
C GLN A 22 6.55 6.65 12.99
N GLN A 23 7.26 7.63 12.43
CA GLN A 23 6.76 8.40 11.28
C GLN A 23 6.58 7.53 10.04
N TYR A 24 7.53 6.62 9.78
CA TYR A 24 7.41 5.65 8.70
C TYR A 24 6.18 4.76 8.87
N GLN A 25 5.97 4.20 10.06
CA GLN A 25 4.80 3.37 10.36
C GLN A 25 3.49 4.13 10.14
N ALA A 26 3.39 5.36 10.67
CA ALA A 26 2.20 6.18 10.52
C ALA A 26 1.92 6.51 9.04
N GLY A 27 2.95 6.87 8.27
CA GLY A 27 2.82 7.13 6.83
C GLY A 27 2.45 5.87 6.04
N TYR A 28 3.01 4.71 6.39
CA TYR A 28 2.64 3.44 5.78
C TYR A 28 1.18 3.08 6.06
N GLU A 29 0.71 3.22 7.30
CA GLU A 29 -0.68 2.97 7.69
C GLU A 29 -1.66 3.89 6.96
N ASP A 30 -1.35 5.18 6.85
CA ASP A 30 -2.17 6.13 6.08
C ASP A 30 -2.19 5.78 4.59
N GLY A 31 -1.02 5.48 4.01
CA GLY A 31 -0.87 5.09 2.61
C GLY A 31 -1.65 3.82 2.28
N ILE A 32 -1.52 2.76 3.10
CA ILE A 32 -2.22 1.49 2.85
C ILE A 32 -3.72 1.65 3.04
N ASN A 33 -4.20 2.44 4.00
CA ASN A 33 -5.62 2.73 4.16
C ASN A 33 -6.19 3.52 2.98
N THR A 34 -5.42 4.46 2.44
CA THR A 34 -5.82 5.26 1.29
C THR A 34 -5.79 4.46 -0.01
N PHE A 35 -4.79 3.59 -0.19
CA PHE A 35 -4.63 2.76 -1.38
C PHE A 35 -5.64 1.61 -1.41
N CYS A 36 -5.84 0.92 -0.29
CA CYS A 36 -6.73 -0.24 -0.18
C CYS A 36 -8.22 0.12 0.03
N ASP A 37 -8.60 1.35 -0.31
CA ASP A 37 -10.01 1.77 -0.32
C ASP A 37 -10.77 1.02 -1.43
N VAL A 38 -11.75 0.21 -1.04
CA VAL A 38 -12.60 -0.59 -1.92
C VAL A 38 -13.25 0.26 -3.02
N ASN A 39 -13.57 1.52 -2.74
CA ASN A 39 -14.18 2.42 -3.73
C ASN A 39 -13.24 2.74 -4.91
N LYS A 40 -11.93 2.57 -4.73
CA LYS A 40 -10.91 2.80 -5.77
C LYS A 40 -10.54 1.53 -6.55
N ALA A 41 -10.85 0.36 -6.00
CA ALA A 41 -10.42 -0.94 -6.52
C ALA A 41 -10.82 -1.17 -8.00
N PHE A 42 -12.08 -0.91 -8.35
CA PHE A 42 -12.54 -1.02 -9.73
C PHE A 42 -11.76 -0.12 -10.69
N GLY A 43 -11.48 1.11 -10.27
CA GLY A 43 -10.69 2.09 -11.01
C GLY A 43 -9.24 1.64 -11.27
N TYR A 44 -8.66 0.82 -10.40
CA TYR A 44 -7.36 0.20 -10.64
C TYR A 44 -7.45 -0.93 -11.66
N GLY A 45 -8.49 -1.77 -11.57
CA GLY A 45 -8.72 -2.87 -12.50
C GLY A 45 -8.90 -2.41 -13.95
N VAL A 46 -9.69 -1.35 -14.19
CA VAL A 46 -9.95 -0.84 -15.56
C VAL A 46 -8.71 -0.29 -16.26
N LYS A 47 -7.58 -0.14 -15.56
CA LYS A 47 -6.28 0.20 -16.15
C LYS A 47 -5.57 -1.01 -16.76
N GLY A 48 -6.14 -2.21 -16.65
CA GLY A 48 -5.57 -3.45 -17.16
C GLY A 48 -4.47 -4.05 -16.28
N LEU A 49 -4.38 -3.61 -15.03
CA LEU A 49 -3.43 -4.17 -14.05
C LEU A 49 -4.10 -5.31 -13.29
N ARG A 50 -3.37 -6.40 -13.06
CA ARG A 50 -3.82 -7.46 -12.15
C ARG A 50 -3.47 -7.10 -10.71
N TYR A 51 -4.36 -7.45 -9.80
CA TYR A 51 -4.06 -7.41 -8.37
C TYR A 51 -2.91 -8.36 -8.03
N GLN A 52 -1.97 -7.92 -7.17
CA GLN A 52 -0.81 -8.72 -6.74
C GLN A 52 -0.63 -8.63 -5.22
N ASP A 53 -1.70 -8.83 -4.47
CA ASP A 53 -1.66 -8.94 -3.00
C ASP A 53 -1.22 -7.65 -2.28
N GLN A 54 -1.39 -6.47 -2.91
CA GLN A 54 -0.99 -5.19 -2.30
C GLN A 54 -1.71 -4.89 -0.98
N CYS A 55 -2.88 -5.49 -0.77
CA CYS A 55 -3.74 -5.29 0.40
C CYS A 55 -3.86 -6.56 1.26
N LYS A 56 -2.93 -7.50 1.10
CA LYS A 56 -3.00 -8.83 1.73
C LYS A 56 -3.13 -8.80 3.23
N GLY A 57 -4.04 -9.60 3.77
CA GLY A 57 -4.26 -9.75 5.21
C GLY A 57 -5.14 -8.66 5.82
N ARG A 58 -5.61 -7.69 5.02
CA ARG A 58 -6.60 -6.72 5.48
C ARG A 58 -8.00 -7.33 5.47
N ARG A 59 -8.85 -6.87 6.39
CA ARG A 59 -10.25 -7.31 6.50
C ARG A 59 -11.07 -7.05 5.23
N ASP A 60 -10.75 -5.97 4.51
CA ASP A 60 -11.43 -5.53 3.29
C ASP A 60 -10.83 -6.11 2.01
N GLU A 61 -9.71 -6.84 2.09
CA GLU A 61 -9.00 -7.42 0.95
C GLU A 61 -9.91 -8.25 0.02
N PRO A 62 -10.78 -9.16 0.51
CA PRO A 62 -11.58 -9.98 -0.40
C PRO A 62 -12.51 -9.15 -1.29
N GLN A 63 -13.12 -8.11 -0.73
CA GLN A 63 -13.98 -7.20 -1.49
C GLN A 63 -13.15 -6.32 -2.42
N PHE A 64 -12.02 -5.80 -1.95
CA PHE A 64 -11.10 -5.01 -2.76
C PHE A 64 -10.63 -5.79 -4.00
N ARG A 65 -10.21 -7.04 -3.83
CA ARG A 65 -9.78 -7.93 -4.92
C ARG A 65 -10.92 -8.20 -5.91
N TYR A 66 -12.12 -8.49 -5.40
CA TYR A 66 -13.30 -8.70 -6.25
C TYR A 66 -13.60 -7.49 -7.15
N GLU A 67 -13.60 -6.28 -6.58
CA GLU A 67 -13.86 -5.05 -7.31
C GLU A 67 -12.78 -4.75 -8.35
N TRP A 68 -11.51 -5.01 -8.00
CA TRP A 68 -10.39 -4.89 -8.92
C TRP A 68 -10.51 -5.87 -10.08
N ASP A 69 -10.79 -7.13 -9.81
CA ASP A 69 -10.98 -8.17 -10.83
C ASP A 69 -12.13 -7.81 -11.77
N ARG A 70 -13.25 -7.27 -11.26
CA ARG A 70 -14.35 -6.77 -12.10
C ARG A 70 -13.91 -5.63 -13.03
N GLY A 71 -13.08 -4.72 -12.54
CA GLY A 71 -12.50 -3.65 -13.36
C GLY A 71 -11.57 -4.21 -14.44
N PHE A 72 -10.76 -5.20 -14.09
CA PHE A 72 -9.86 -5.87 -15.03
C PHE A 72 -10.63 -6.64 -16.12
N ASP A 73 -11.71 -7.32 -15.76
CA ASP A 73 -12.58 -7.99 -16.74
C ASP A 73 -13.20 -7.00 -17.71
N THR A 74 -13.58 -5.81 -17.23
CA THR A 74 -14.06 -4.71 -18.10
C THR A 74 -12.99 -4.26 -19.10
N TYR A 75 -11.73 -4.20 -18.65
CA TYR A 75 -10.59 -3.87 -19.53
C TYR A 75 -10.32 -4.97 -20.56
N MET A 76 -10.37 -6.24 -20.16
CA MET A 76 -10.09 -7.38 -21.05
C MET A 76 -11.22 -7.64 -22.05
N TYR A 77 -12.47 -7.40 -21.63
CA TYR A 77 -13.66 -7.73 -22.39
C TYR A 77 -14.61 -6.53 -22.54
N PRO A 78 -14.21 -5.46 -23.27
CA PRO A 78 -14.99 -4.23 -23.38
C PRO A 78 -16.34 -4.41 -24.10
N LYS A 79 -16.53 -5.54 -24.80
CA LYS A 79 -17.81 -5.92 -25.44
C LYS A 79 -18.56 -7.04 -24.70
N GLY A 80 -18.17 -7.34 -23.46
CA GLY A 80 -18.65 -8.48 -22.69
C GLY A 80 -17.77 -9.72 -22.85
N PRO A 81 -17.80 -10.65 -21.86
CA PRO A 81 -17.03 -11.89 -21.93
C PRO A 81 -17.49 -12.74 -23.13
N PRO A 82 -16.59 -13.52 -23.75
CA PRO A 82 -16.99 -14.51 -24.74
C PRO A 82 -17.93 -15.51 -24.06
N GLY A 83 -19.17 -15.56 -24.53
CA GLY A 83 -20.19 -16.52 -24.10
C GLY A 83 -19.92 -17.93 -24.61
#